data_AF-A0A4U9U4Q4-F1
#
_entry.id   AF-A0A4U9U4Q4-F1
#
_cell.length_a   1.000
_cell.length_b   1.000
_cell.length_c   1.000
_cell.angle_alpha   90.00
_cell.angle_beta   90.00
_cell.angle_gamma   90.00
#
_symmetry.space_group_name_H-M   'P 1'
#
loop_
_entity.id
_entity.type
_entity.pdbx_description
1 polymer ?
#
loop_
_entity_poly.entity_id
_entity_poly.type
_entity_poly.pdbx_seq_one_letter_code
_entity_poly.pdbx_strand_id
1 'polypeptide(L)'
;MERAVWLRENGYCYAIERRSNTGTESIKRQMIDDINQFLMDKWNVKAMVKRTKVPVWALKRIAKVDKLKYLGNEKPKIWDDNRLIYYRNVKIADLISNLNYINPDLGIPIVDGTQIDFPIDIQMTVDRDLARNLKALNSDLARYGLKIVRSQATLNMLVFENLKR
;
A
#
# COMPACT_ATOMS: atom_id res chain seq x y z
N MET A 1 9.61 27.57 -33.71
CA MET A 1 8.77 27.71 -32.50
C MET A 1 9.12 26.54 -31.59
N GLU A 2 9.62 26.80 -30.38
CA GLU A 2 10.04 25.75 -29.45
C GLU A 2 8.83 24.88 -29.03
N ARG A 3 9.03 23.56 -28.99
CA ARG A 3 8.01 22.55 -28.66
C ARG A 3 7.26 22.86 -27.35
N ALA A 4 7.96 23.47 -26.38
CA ALA A 4 7.39 23.87 -25.10
C ALA A 4 6.38 25.02 -25.22
N VAL A 5 6.59 25.96 -26.15
CA VAL A 5 5.66 27.07 -26.41
C VAL A 5 4.39 26.53 -27.07
N TRP A 6 4.55 25.68 -28.10
CA TRP A 6 3.41 25.08 -28.78
C TRP A 6 2.53 24.22 -27.86
N LEU A 7 3.14 23.40 -27.00
CA LEU A 7 2.43 22.58 -26.00
C LEU A 7 1.70 23.42 -24.95
N ARG A 8 2.23 24.59 -24.58
CA ARG A 8 1.56 25.48 -23.63
C ARG A 8 0.33 26.15 -24.24
N GLU A 9 0.40 26.49 -25.53
CA GLU A 9 -0.67 27.16 -26.26
C GLU A 9 -1.74 26.20 -26.78
N ASN A 10 -1.39 24.93 -27.03
CA ASN A 10 -2.27 23.96 -27.70
C ASN A 10 -2.50 22.66 -26.91
N GLY A 11 -1.82 22.48 -25.79
CA GLY A 11 -1.96 21.30 -24.94
C GLY A 11 -3.18 21.40 -24.05
N TYR A 12 -4.14 20.49 -24.26
CA TYR A 12 -5.29 20.31 -23.37
C TYR A 12 -5.09 19.06 -22.52
N CYS A 13 -5.23 19.20 -21.21
CA CYS A 13 -5.31 18.06 -20.29
C CYS A 13 -6.75 17.96 -19.79
N TYR A 14 -7.42 16.87 -20.15
CA TYR A 14 -8.75 16.58 -19.64
C TYR A 14 -8.60 15.66 -18.43
N ALA A 15 -9.04 16.15 -17.27
CA ALA A 15 -9.21 15.31 -16.09
C ALA A 15 -10.70 14.95 -15.97
N ILE A 16 -10.99 13.66 -15.87
CA ILE A 16 -12.32 13.21 -15.48
C ILE A 16 -12.37 13.25 -13.96
N GLU A 17 -12.97 14.31 -13.43
CA GLU A 17 -13.19 14.44 -11.98
C GLU A 17 -14.58 13.90 -11.62
N ARG A 18 -14.62 12.95 -10.68
CA ARG A 18 -15.86 12.33 -10.25
C ARG A 18 -16.55 13.17 -9.17
N ARG A 19 -17.70 13.77 -9.48
CA ARG A 19 -18.57 14.53 -8.54
C ARG A 19 -19.57 13.66 -7.76
N SER A 20 -19.17 12.46 -7.31
CA SER A 20 -20.14 11.54 -6.72
C SER A 20 -19.98 11.38 -5.21
N ASN A 21 -21.08 11.51 -4.47
CA ASN A 21 -21.21 11.05 -3.08
C ASN A 21 -21.34 9.51 -2.97
N THR A 22 -21.00 8.75 -4.03
CA THR A 22 -21.12 7.29 -3.98
C THR A 22 -20.06 6.73 -3.03
N GLY A 23 -20.51 6.05 -1.97
CA GLY A 23 -19.62 5.43 -1.01
C GLY A 23 -18.69 4.41 -1.67
N THR A 24 -17.46 4.30 -1.16
CA THR A 24 -16.40 3.42 -1.66
C THR A 24 -16.85 1.98 -1.86
N GLU A 25 -17.77 1.48 -1.03
CA GLU A 25 -18.31 0.12 -1.14
C GLU A 25 -19.19 -0.09 -2.38
N SER A 26 -19.93 0.92 -2.82
CA SER A 26 -20.72 0.84 -4.05
C SER A 26 -19.81 0.71 -5.27
N ILE A 27 -18.66 1.39 -5.26
CA ILE A 27 -17.67 1.34 -6.34
C ILE A 27 -17.03 -0.04 -6.38
N LYS A 28 -16.61 -0.57 -5.22
CA LYS A 28 -16.04 -1.92 -5.14
C LYS A 28 -17.02 -2.97 -5.65
N ARG A 29 -18.31 -2.85 -5.32
CA ARG A 29 -19.34 -3.76 -5.81
C ARG A 29 -19.47 -3.67 -7.33
N GLN A 30 -19.59 -2.46 -7.88
CA GLN A 30 -19.68 -2.26 -9.32
C GLN A 30 -18.46 -2.84 -10.06
N MET A 31 -17.24 -2.65 -9.53
CA MET A 31 -16.04 -3.25 -10.12
C MET A 31 -16.09 -4.78 -10.14
N ILE A 32 -16.59 -5.40 -9.07
CA ILE A 32 -16.75 -6.87 -9.02
C ILE A 32 -17.82 -7.33 -10.03
N ASP A 33 -18.91 -6.58 -10.17
CA ASP A 33 -19.97 -6.89 -11.13
C ASP A 33 -19.46 -6.79 -12.57
N ASP A 34 -18.70 -5.74 -12.92
CA ASP A 34 -18.09 -5.56 -14.23
C ASP A 34 -17.08 -6.70 -14.55
N ILE A 35 -16.25 -7.09 -13.57
CA ILE A 35 -15.33 -8.23 -13.69
C ILE A 35 -16.11 -9.52 -13.92
N ASN A 36 -17.17 -9.76 -13.16
CA ASN A 36 -17.98 -10.96 -13.29
C ASN A 36 -18.69 -11.03 -14.63
N GLN A 37 -19.25 -9.93 -15.11
CA GLN A 37 -19.86 -9.86 -16.44
C GLN A 37 -18.87 -10.30 -17.52
N PHE A 38 -17.64 -9.79 -17.47
CA PHE A 38 -16.60 -10.17 -18.44
C PHE A 38 -16.15 -11.63 -18.32
N LEU A 39 -15.95 -12.13 -17.09
CA LEU A 39 -15.35 -13.44 -16.85
C LEU A 39 -16.33 -14.61 -16.95
N MET A 40 -17.59 -14.40 -16.55
CA MET A 40 -18.60 -15.45 -16.61
C MET A 40 -18.92 -15.82 -18.05
N ASP A 41 -19.14 -14.83 -18.92
CA ASP A 41 -19.54 -15.05 -20.32
C ASP A 41 -18.50 -15.83 -21.12
N LYS A 42 -17.21 -15.62 -20.83
CA LYS A 42 -16.12 -16.17 -21.63
C LYS A 42 -15.46 -17.42 -21.03
N TRP A 43 -15.37 -17.51 -19.71
CA TRP A 43 -14.58 -18.55 -19.03
C TRP A 43 -15.31 -19.28 -17.92
N ASN A 44 -16.58 -18.94 -17.64
CA ASN A 44 -17.33 -19.48 -16.50
C ASN A 44 -16.60 -19.32 -15.16
N VAL A 45 -15.90 -18.19 -14.99
CA VAL A 45 -15.16 -17.83 -13.78
C VAL A 45 -15.92 -16.74 -13.04
N LYS A 46 -16.02 -16.88 -11.71
CA LYS A 46 -16.62 -15.88 -10.83
C LYS A 46 -15.57 -15.25 -9.92
N ALA A 47 -15.51 -13.93 -9.91
CA ALA A 47 -14.74 -13.13 -8.98
C ALA A 47 -15.58 -12.75 -7.76
N MET A 48 -15.00 -12.88 -6.57
CA MET A 48 -15.63 -12.47 -5.31
C MET A 48 -14.60 -12.06 -4.28
N VAL A 49 -14.99 -11.23 -3.31
CA VAL A 49 -14.14 -10.91 -2.16
C VAL A 49 -14.41 -11.93 -1.04
N LYS A 50 -13.37 -12.63 -0.61
CA LYS A 50 -13.44 -13.65 0.44
C LYS A 50 -12.42 -13.38 1.53
N ARG A 51 -12.82 -13.62 2.79
CA ARG A 51 -11.88 -13.64 3.91
C ARG A 51 -11.04 -14.90 3.83
N THR A 52 -9.77 -14.74 3.50
CA THR A 52 -8.86 -15.86 3.27
C THR A 52 -7.64 -15.70 4.15
N LYS A 53 -7.25 -16.80 4.82
CA LYS A 53 -6.00 -16.87 5.57
C LYS A 53 -4.85 -17.06 4.59
N VAL A 54 -3.96 -16.09 4.50
CA VAL A 54 -2.85 -16.07 3.54
C VAL A 54 -1.51 -15.77 4.23
N PRO A 55 -0.38 -16.23 3.68
CA PRO A 55 0.94 -15.80 4.10
C PRO A 55 1.13 -14.31 3.83
N VAL A 56 1.74 -13.61 4.79
CA VAL A 56 1.99 -12.17 4.72
C VAL A 56 3.35 -11.80 5.29
N TRP A 57 3.82 -10.63 4.92
CA TRP A 57 4.88 -9.91 5.63
C TRP A 57 4.23 -8.97 6.64
N ALA A 58 4.24 -9.33 7.91
CA ALA A 58 3.65 -8.49 8.95
C ALA A 58 4.69 -7.52 9.49
N LEU A 59 4.40 -6.21 9.43
CA LEU A 59 5.10 -5.22 10.24
C LEU A 59 4.61 -5.35 11.68
N LYS A 60 5.50 -5.75 12.60
CA LYS A 60 5.18 -5.97 14.01
C LYS A 60 5.93 -5.01 14.90
N ARG A 61 5.27 -4.63 15.99
CA ARG A 61 5.89 -3.97 17.13
C ARG A 61 6.66 -5.02 17.94
N ILE A 62 7.95 -4.79 18.15
CA ILE A 62 8.84 -5.67 18.93
C ILE A 62 9.31 -5.03 20.25
N ALA A 63 9.22 -3.71 20.38
CA ALA A 63 9.56 -3.03 21.63
C ALA A 63 8.35 -3.02 22.59
N LYS A 64 8.64 -3.19 23.89
CA LYS A 64 7.65 -3.01 24.98
C LYS A 64 7.40 -1.55 25.33
N VAL A 65 8.29 -0.65 24.93
CA VAL A 65 8.22 0.80 25.20
C VAL A 65 8.23 1.54 23.87
N ASP A 66 7.29 2.45 23.71
CA ASP A 66 7.09 3.20 22.48
C ASP A 66 8.18 4.25 22.28
N LYS A 67 9.07 3.95 21.33
CA LYS A 67 10.06 4.89 20.80
C LYS A 67 9.50 5.73 19.65
N LEU A 68 8.35 5.32 19.12
CA LEU A 68 7.63 6.03 18.08
C LEU A 68 6.83 7.16 18.72
N LYS A 69 7.23 8.40 18.44
CA LYS A 69 6.45 9.58 18.76
C LYS A 69 6.57 10.57 17.62
N TYR A 70 5.42 11.06 17.17
CA TYR A 70 5.39 12.33 16.46
C TYR A 70 5.39 13.47 17.48
N LEU A 71 6.26 14.46 17.30
CA LEU A 71 6.48 15.55 18.27
C LEU A 71 6.06 16.93 17.72
N GLY A 72 5.41 17.00 16.55
CA GLY A 72 5.13 18.26 15.84
C GLY A 72 3.65 18.53 15.53
N ASN A 73 3.41 19.57 14.73
CA ASN A 73 2.11 19.94 14.14
C ASN A 73 2.18 20.17 12.61
N GLU A 74 3.26 19.73 11.98
CA GLU A 74 3.48 19.76 10.53
C GLU A 74 2.51 18.85 9.77
N LYS A 75 2.23 19.17 8.50
CA LYS A 75 1.42 18.30 7.63
C LYS A 75 2.15 16.98 7.34
N PRO A 76 1.42 15.85 7.14
CA PRO A 76 2.02 14.59 6.73
C PRO A 76 2.91 14.78 5.50
N LYS A 77 4.14 14.27 5.56
CA LYS A 77 5.11 14.42 4.48
C LYS A 77 5.99 13.18 4.34
N ILE A 78 6.18 12.76 3.10
CA ILE A 78 7.13 11.73 2.70
C ILE A 78 8.08 12.36 1.68
N TRP A 79 9.39 12.24 1.90
CA TRP A 79 10.41 12.71 0.96
C TRP A 79 11.69 11.91 1.14
N ASP A 80 12.58 11.94 0.16
CA ASP A 80 13.90 11.34 0.25
C ASP A 80 15.02 12.35 -0.07
N ASP A 81 16.24 12.04 0.35
CA ASP A 81 17.46 12.81 0.05
C ASP A 81 18.49 11.98 -0.74
N ASN A 82 18.02 10.99 -1.53
CA ASN A 82 18.80 9.94 -2.18
C ASN A 82 19.52 8.94 -1.26
N ARG A 83 19.62 9.19 0.06
CA ARG A 83 20.23 8.25 1.02
C ARG A 83 19.19 7.69 1.99
N LEU A 84 18.36 8.58 2.52
CA LEU A 84 17.31 8.29 3.46
C LEU A 84 15.97 8.71 2.88
N ILE A 85 14.94 7.94 3.23
CA ILE A 85 13.56 8.35 3.13
C ILE A 85 13.06 8.74 4.51
N TYR A 86 12.30 9.83 4.55
CA TYR A 86 11.73 10.39 5.75
C TYR A 86 10.21 10.29 5.67
N TYR A 87 9.63 9.75 6.73
CA TYR A 87 8.22 9.71 6.99
C TYR A 87 7.96 10.59 8.19
N ARG A 88 7.23 11.69 8.02
CA ARG A 88 6.89 12.60 9.11
C ARG A 88 5.39 12.79 9.22
N ASN A 89 4.87 12.65 10.44
CA ASN A 89 3.45 12.74 10.76
C ASN A 89 2.57 11.86 9.86
N VAL A 90 3.01 10.65 9.53
CA VAL A 90 2.25 9.73 8.67
C VAL A 90 1.62 8.61 9.49
N LYS A 91 0.61 7.94 8.95
CA LYS A 91 0.08 6.72 9.57
C LYS A 91 0.94 5.52 9.18
N ILE A 92 0.92 4.46 9.99
CA ILE A 92 1.52 3.17 9.62
C ILE A 92 0.95 2.64 8.30
N ALA A 93 -0.32 2.91 8.03
CA ALA A 93 -0.95 2.58 6.74
C ALA A 93 -0.19 3.18 5.55
N ASP A 94 0.26 4.44 5.63
CA ASP A 94 0.99 5.10 4.55
C ASP A 94 2.37 4.47 4.32
N LEU A 95 3.06 4.12 5.41
CA LEU A 95 4.33 3.38 5.36
C LEU A 95 4.12 2.03 4.66
N ILE A 96 3.09 1.27 5.06
CA ILE A 96 2.80 -0.05 4.49
C ILE A 96 2.39 0.05 3.02
N SER A 97 1.58 1.03 2.66
CA SER A 97 1.20 1.30 1.27
C SER A 97 2.43 1.60 0.42
N ASN A 98 3.35 2.43 0.92
CA ASN A 98 4.60 2.72 0.20
C ASN A 98 5.50 1.47 0.09
N LEU A 99 5.62 0.68 1.15
CA LEU A 99 6.39 -0.56 1.12
C LEU A 99 5.81 -1.58 0.12
N ASN A 100 4.48 -1.72 0.05
CA ASN A 100 3.87 -2.58 -0.98
C ASN A 100 4.08 -2.01 -2.39
N TYR A 101 3.98 -0.70 -2.57
CA TYR A 101 4.17 -0.04 -3.86
C TYR A 101 5.57 -0.24 -4.45
N ILE A 102 6.61 -0.11 -3.62
CA ILE A 102 8.01 -0.31 -4.07
C ILE A 102 8.43 -1.78 -4.15
N ASN A 103 7.58 -2.69 -3.68
CA ASN A 103 7.84 -4.14 -3.68
C ASN A 103 6.73 -4.93 -4.39
N PRO A 104 6.43 -4.62 -5.67
CA PRO A 104 5.32 -5.26 -6.39
C PRO A 104 5.51 -6.77 -6.57
N ASP A 105 6.75 -7.23 -6.65
CA ASP A 105 7.10 -8.62 -7.00
C ASP A 105 7.26 -9.56 -5.80
N LEU A 106 6.92 -9.12 -4.57
CA LEU A 106 7.05 -9.97 -3.38
C LEU A 106 6.17 -11.22 -3.39
N GLY A 107 5.12 -11.23 -4.22
CA GLY A 107 4.13 -12.31 -4.31
C GLY A 107 3.23 -12.47 -3.08
N ILE A 108 3.54 -11.80 -1.97
CA ILE A 108 2.73 -11.75 -0.75
C ILE A 108 2.69 -10.32 -0.19
N PRO A 109 1.55 -9.88 0.36
CA PRO A 109 1.37 -8.50 0.79
C PRO A 109 2.10 -8.22 2.12
N ILE A 110 2.49 -6.95 2.28
CA ILE A 110 2.93 -6.39 3.56
C ILE A 110 1.71 -5.83 4.29
N VAL A 111 1.53 -6.20 5.55
CA VAL A 111 0.34 -5.85 6.36
C VAL A 111 0.70 -5.27 7.71
N ASP A 112 -0.23 -4.51 8.28
CA ASP A 112 -0.07 -3.94 9.61
C ASP A 112 -0.36 -5.00 10.68
N GLY A 113 0.61 -5.26 11.53
CA GLY A 113 0.49 -6.05 12.75
C GLY A 113 1.01 -5.30 13.97
N THR A 114 1.10 -3.97 13.90
CA THR A 114 1.70 -3.11 14.94
C THR A 114 0.69 -2.59 15.95
N GLN A 115 -0.60 -2.50 15.57
CA GLN A 115 -1.68 -1.87 16.36
C GLN A 115 -1.45 -0.38 16.68
N ILE A 116 -0.62 0.30 15.89
CA ILE A 116 -0.32 1.73 16.07
C ILE A 116 -1.35 2.55 15.30
N ASP A 117 -2.15 3.32 16.02
CA ASP A 117 -3.21 4.16 15.50
C ASP A 117 -2.85 5.65 15.46
N PHE A 118 -1.72 6.03 16.05
CA PHE A 118 -1.20 7.40 16.07
C PHE A 118 -0.16 7.65 14.96
N PRO A 119 0.05 8.92 14.55
CA PRO A 119 1.06 9.26 13.55
C PRO A 119 2.49 9.00 14.01
N ILE A 120 3.35 8.65 13.06
CA ILE A 120 4.74 8.25 13.31
C ILE A 120 5.74 9.12 12.55
N ASP A 121 6.93 9.23 13.14
CA ASP A 121 8.14 9.75 12.50
C ASP A 121 9.17 8.63 12.38
N ILE A 122 9.56 8.29 11.15
CA ILE A 122 10.53 7.24 10.85
C ILE A 122 11.45 7.71 9.73
N GLN A 123 12.74 7.37 9.84
CA GLN A 123 13.69 7.44 8.74
C GLN A 123 14.29 6.06 8.45
N MET A 124 14.48 5.76 7.18
CA MET A 124 15.05 4.48 6.71
C MET A 124 15.94 4.75 5.51
N THR A 125 16.84 3.83 5.18
CA THR A 125 17.58 3.85 3.92
C THR A 125 16.62 3.84 2.74
N VAL A 126 17.00 4.45 1.61
CA VAL A 126 16.17 4.47 0.39
C VAL A 126 16.00 3.07 -0.19
N ASP A 127 17.04 2.24 -0.10
CA ASP A 127 16.99 0.83 -0.52
C ASP A 127 16.17 0.01 0.49
N ARG A 128 14.94 -0.31 0.08
CA ARG A 128 13.88 -0.95 0.90
C ARG A 128 13.21 -2.09 0.16
N ASP A 129 13.90 -2.63 -0.84
CA ASP A 129 13.51 -3.86 -1.49
C ASP A 129 13.58 -5.00 -0.45
N LEU A 130 12.43 -5.54 -0.04
CA LEU A 130 12.37 -6.63 0.92
C LEU A 130 13.00 -7.91 0.38
N ALA A 131 12.96 -8.16 -0.93
CA ALA A 131 13.50 -9.37 -1.53
C ALA A 131 15.03 -9.38 -1.44
N ARG A 132 15.67 -8.21 -1.52
CA ARG A 132 17.14 -8.07 -1.47
C ARG A 132 17.67 -7.66 -0.11
N ASN A 133 16.95 -6.78 0.59
CA ASN A 133 17.48 -5.97 1.69
C ASN A 133 16.67 -6.07 2.98
N LEU A 134 15.91 -7.14 3.19
CA LEU A 134 15.13 -7.36 4.42
C LEU A 134 15.96 -7.16 5.70
N LYS A 135 17.24 -7.56 5.71
CA LYS A 135 18.13 -7.40 6.87
C LYS A 135 18.41 -5.92 7.15
N ALA A 136 18.71 -5.13 6.12
CA ALA A 136 18.97 -3.69 6.26
C ALA A 136 17.70 -2.96 6.69
N LEU A 137 16.57 -3.24 6.03
CA LEU A 137 15.27 -2.67 6.39
C LEU A 137 14.87 -3.01 7.83
N ASN A 138 15.05 -4.26 8.27
CA ASN A 138 14.78 -4.62 9.65
C ASN A 138 15.74 -3.96 10.65
N SER A 139 16.99 -3.68 10.26
CA SER A 139 17.93 -2.90 11.09
C SER A 139 17.42 -1.48 11.30
N ASP A 140 16.91 -0.83 10.26
CA ASP A 140 16.33 0.51 10.36
C ASP A 140 15.08 0.54 11.22
N LEU A 141 14.16 -0.39 10.98
CA LEU A 141 12.90 -0.54 11.72
C LEU A 141 13.15 -0.86 13.21
N ALA A 142 14.19 -1.63 13.52
CA ALA A 142 14.52 -2.01 14.89
C ALA A 142 14.85 -0.80 15.78
N ARG A 143 15.38 0.29 15.21
CA ARG A 143 15.61 1.56 15.92
C ARG A 143 14.33 2.12 16.55
N TYR A 144 13.21 1.87 15.87
CA TYR A 144 11.87 2.29 16.26
C TYR A 144 11.09 1.20 16.99
N GLY A 145 11.71 0.05 17.26
CA GLY A 145 11.02 -1.08 17.88
C GLY A 145 10.04 -1.77 16.94
N LEU A 146 10.28 -1.72 15.63
CA LEU A 146 9.50 -2.40 14.61
C LEU A 146 10.31 -3.49 13.92
N LYS A 147 9.62 -4.48 13.33
CA LYS A 147 10.24 -5.53 12.51
C LYS A 147 9.26 -6.10 11.51
N ILE A 148 9.71 -6.37 10.29
CA ILE A 148 8.97 -7.16 9.30
C ILE A 148 9.31 -8.64 9.48
N VAL A 149 8.27 -9.46 9.62
CA VAL A 149 8.38 -10.91 9.79
C VAL A 149 7.37 -11.65 8.93
N ARG A 150 7.67 -12.90 8.54
CA ARG A 150 6.66 -13.79 7.95
C ARG A 150 5.59 -14.11 8.98
N SER A 151 4.33 -14.07 8.56
CA SER A 151 3.16 -14.39 9.38
C SER A 151 2.04 -14.94 8.50
N GLN A 152 0.92 -15.27 9.14
CA GLN A 152 -0.37 -15.50 8.49
C GLN A 152 -1.33 -14.38 8.91
N ALA A 153 -2.17 -13.92 7.99
CA ALA A 153 -3.26 -12.99 8.30
C ALA A 153 -4.53 -13.36 7.51
N THR A 154 -5.69 -13.02 8.07
CA THR A 154 -6.97 -13.17 7.37
C THR A 154 -7.30 -11.86 6.67
N LEU A 155 -7.19 -11.84 5.35
CA LEU A 155 -7.40 -10.65 4.52
C LEU A 155 -8.64 -10.82 3.63
N ASN A 156 -9.23 -9.70 3.23
CA ASN A 156 -10.22 -9.65 2.16
C ASN A 156 -9.48 -9.77 0.83
N MET A 157 -9.52 -10.95 0.23
CA MET A 157 -8.84 -11.25 -1.04
C MET A 157 -9.87 -11.29 -2.16
N LEU A 158 -9.53 -10.73 -3.33
CA LEU A 158 -10.26 -10.98 -4.57
C LEU A 158 -9.88 -12.39 -5.05
N VAL A 159 -10.85 -13.30 -5.04
CA VAL A 159 -10.68 -14.69 -5.44
C VAL A 159 -11.45 -14.94 -6.73
N PHE A 160 -10.80 -15.65 -7.66
CA PHE A 160 -11.41 -16.11 -8.90
C PHE A 160 -11.65 -17.61 -8.78
N GLU A 161 -12.92 -18.02 -8.81
CA GLU A 161 -13.33 -19.42 -8.72
C GLU A 161 -13.88 -19.86 -10.07
N ASN A 162 -13.34 -20.97 -10.61
CA ASN A 162 -13.91 -21.60 -11.79
C ASN A 162 -15.18 -22.34 -11.38
N LEU A 163 -16.31 -21.95 -11.96
CA LEU A 163 -17.56 -22.65 -11.80
C LEU A 163 -17.44 -23.91 -12.68
N LYS A 164 -16.95 -25.01 -12.11
CA LYS A 164 -16.88 -26.30 -12.83
C LYS A 164 -18.24 -26.59 -13.48
N ARG A 165 -18.21 -27.12 -14.72
CA ARG A 165 -19.37 -27.74 -15.35
C ARG A 165 -19.88 -28.92 -14.52
#